data_AF-A0A938XXI3-F1
#
_entry.id   AF-A0A938XXI3-F1
#
_cell.length_a   1.000
_cell.length_b   1.000
_cell.length_c   1.000
_cell.angle_alpha   90.00
_cell.angle_beta   90.00
_cell.angle_gamma   90.00
#
_symmetry.space_group_name_H-M   'P 1'
#
loop_
_entity.id
_entity.type
_entity.pdbx_description
1 polymer ?
#
loop_
_entity_poly.entity_id
_entity_poly.type
_entity_poly.pdbx_seq_one_letter_code
_entity_poly.pdbx_strand_id
1 'polypeptide(L)'
;MKKKHIMILVASMLLIATNIALAHRPLDTDGPATREEPIVVSNHKLSWAAYNRLTKPNDADYYLFQAQQGDKIYASLLVPEIDRLKGFNPDLALIGPGLDSDYAGLSPTEVAAKLNFRTDEGAIIKQYSKSTSAVFFEPFLLFLNS
;
A
#
# COMPACT_ATOMS: atom_id res chain seq x y z
N MET A 1 48.08 -21.06 -14.00
CA MET A 1 46.84 -21.07 -13.17
C MET A 1 46.15 -19.72 -13.00
N LYS A 2 46.83 -18.56 -13.07
CA LYS A 2 46.25 -17.25 -12.70
C LYS A 2 45.10 -16.73 -13.59
N LYS A 3 45.21 -16.82 -14.92
CA LYS A 3 44.22 -16.21 -15.85
C LYS A 3 42.86 -16.91 -15.87
N LYS A 4 42.85 -18.25 -15.84
CA LYS A 4 41.61 -19.05 -15.85
C LYS A 4 40.80 -18.84 -14.57
N HIS A 5 41.47 -18.71 -13.43
CA HIS A 5 40.81 -18.46 -12.15
C HIS A 5 40.27 -17.03 -12.05
N ILE A 6 41.00 -16.04 -12.58
CA ILE A 6 40.48 -14.66 -12.72
C ILE A 6 39.23 -14.63 -13.60
N MET A 7 39.24 -15.35 -14.72
CA MET A 7 38.08 -15.39 -15.62
C MET A 7 36.85 -16.05 -14.97
N ILE A 8 37.06 -17.13 -14.21
CA ILE A 8 35.99 -17.78 -13.43
C ILE A 8 35.47 -16.83 -12.35
N LEU A 9 36.36 -16.14 -11.64
CA LEU A 9 36.00 -15.18 -10.59
C LEU A 9 35.14 -14.03 -11.17
N VAL A 10 35.56 -13.46 -12.30
CA VAL A 10 34.83 -12.40 -13.00
C VAL A 10 33.47 -12.89 -13.48
N ALA A 11 33.40 -14.11 -14.06
CA ALA A 11 32.13 -14.70 -14.48
C ALA A 11 31.19 -14.94 -13.29
N SER A 12 31.69 -15.44 -12.17
CA SER A 12 30.90 -15.60 -10.95
C SER A 12 30.44 -14.26 -10.38
N MET A 13 31.25 -13.20 -10.44
CA MET A 13 30.88 -11.88 -9.95
C MET A 13 29.81 -11.21 -10.84
N LEU A 14 29.86 -11.41 -12.16
CA LEU A 14 28.79 -10.97 -13.07
C LEU A 14 27.47 -11.72 -12.83
N LEU A 15 27.51 -13.00 -12.46
CA LEU A 15 26.31 -13.80 -12.16
C LEU A 15 25.60 -13.35 -10.87
N ILE A 16 26.33 -12.80 -9.89
CA ILE A 16 25.76 -12.30 -8.63
C ILE A 16 25.19 -10.87 -8.79
N ALA A 17 25.63 -10.13 -9.82
CA ALA A 17 25.26 -8.74 -10.05
C ALA A 17 23.87 -8.54 -10.71
N THR A 18 23.12 -9.60 -11.05
CA THR A 18 21.83 -9.52 -11.76
C THR A 18 20.61 -9.35 -10.86
N ASN A 19 20.80 -9.14 -9.55
CA ASN A 19 19.69 -8.84 -8.65
C ASN A 19 19.19 -7.41 -8.87
N ILE A 20 18.30 -7.24 -9.85
CA ILE A 20 17.54 -6.00 -10.00
C ILE A 20 16.59 -5.91 -8.81
N ALA A 21 16.95 -5.08 -7.82
CA ALA A 21 16.06 -4.71 -6.75
C ALA A 21 14.93 -3.85 -7.34
N LEU A 22 13.83 -4.51 -7.70
CA LEU A 22 12.60 -3.85 -8.16
C LEU A 22 11.90 -3.25 -6.93
N ALA A 23 12.31 -2.04 -6.59
CA ALA A 23 11.66 -1.28 -5.54
C ALA A 23 10.38 -0.64 -6.09
N HIS A 24 9.26 -0.94 -5.42
CA HIS A 24 7.86 -0.59 -5.69
C HIS A 24 7.40 -0.72 -7.14
N ARG A 25 6.48 -1.66 -7.37
CA ARG A 25 5.78 -1.71 -8.66
C ARG A 25 4.65 -0.66 -8.64
N PRO A 26 4.60 0.27 -9.61
CA PRO A 26 3.45 1.16 -9.72
C PRO A 26 2.21 0.31 -10.03
N LEU A 27 1.11 0.60 -9.34
CA LEU A 27 -0.21 0.11 -9.71
C LEU A 27 -0.74 0.98 -10.84
N ASP A 28 -1.42 0.33 -11.78
CA ASP A 28 -2.30 1.04 -12.70
C ASP A 28 -3.54 1.50 -11.92
N THR A 29 -3.74 2.81 -11.85
CA THR A 29 -4.81 3.44 -11.11
C THR A 29 -5.73 4.27 -12.01
N ASP A 30 -5.67 4.08 -13.34
CA ASP A 30 -6.49 4.81 -14.31
C ASP A 30 -7.97 4.36 -14.32
N GLY A 31 -8.27 3.24 -13.66
CA GLY A 31 -9.62 2.70 -13.53
C GLY A 31 -10.53 3.50 -12.56
N PRO A 32 -11.82 3.14 -12.48
CA PRO A 32 -12.80 3.87 -11.65
C PRO A 32 -12.50 3.86 -10.15
N ALA A 33 -11.79 2.84 -9.67
CA ALA A 33 -11.48 2.61 -8.26
C ALA A 33 -12.71 2.63 -7.34
N THR A 34 -13.89 2.26 -7.87
CA THR A 34 -15.12 2.15 -7.08
C THR A 34 -15.16 0.79 -6.37
N ARG A 35 -16.11 0.61 -5.46
CA ARG A 35 -16.23 -0.67 -4.77
C ARG A 35 -16.73 -1.80 -5.69
N GLU A 36 -17.51 -1.45 -6.70
CA GLU A 36 -18.00 -2.37 -7.73
C GLU A 36 -16.90 -2.70 -8.75
N GLU A 37 -16.01 -1.74 -9.03
CA GLU A 37 -14.87 -1.87 -9.95
C GLU A 37 -13.55 -1.44 -9.28
N PRO A 38 -13.05 -2.23 -8.31
CA PRO A 38 -11.86 -1.87 -7.54
C PRO A 38 -10.57 -2.09 -8.34
N ILE A 39 -9.52 -1.36 -7.97
CA ILE A 39 -8.17 -1.59 -8.49
C ILE A 39 -7.62 -2.89 -7.90
N VAL A 40 -7.34 -3.88 -8.75
CA VAL A 40 -6.88 -5.20 -8.30
C VAL A 40 -5.38 -5.20 -8.01
N VAL A 41 -5.01 -5.48 -6.76
CA VAL A 41 -3.63 -5.70 -6.33
C VAL A 41 -3.35 -7.20 -6.38
N SER A 42 -2.77 -7.65 -7.49
CA SER A 42 -2.61 -9.07 -7.84
C SER A 42 -1.79 -9.90 -6.84
N ASN A 43 -0.81 -9.31 -6.16
CA ASN A 43 -0.02 -9.98 -5.11
C ASN A 43 0.30 -8.99 -3.99
N HIS A 44 -0.42 -9.09 -2.87
CA HIS A 44 -0.26 -8.21 -1.71
C HIS A 44 1.08 -8.38 -0.98
N LYS A 45 1.85 -9.44 -1.27
CA LYS A 45 3.16 -9.70 -0.65
C LYS A 45 4.28 -8.90 -1.31
N LEU A 46 4.00 -8.26 -2.45
CA LEU A 46 4.90 -7.30 -3.08
C LEU A 46 4.53 -5.88 -2.65
N SER A 47 5.52 -5.01 -2.58
CA SER A 47 5.29 -3.59 -2.33
C SER A 47 4.79 -2.91 -3.61
N TRP A 48 3.60 -2.31 -3.52
CA TRP A 48 2.98 -1.55 -4.60
C TRP A 48 2.88 -0.08 -4.23
N ALA A 49 2.89 0.80 -5.23
CA ALA A 49 2.64 2.23 -5.07
C ALA A 49 1.48 2.66 -5.96
N ALA A 50 0.49 3.32 -5.37
CA ALA A 50 -0.65 3.89 -6.06
C ALA A 50 -0.61 5.43 -5.92
N TYR A 51 -0.89 6.15 -7.01
CA TYR A 51 -0.90 7.60 -7.03
C TYR A 51 -2.25 8.10 -7.52
N ASN A 52 -3.07 8.60 -6.60
CA ASN A 52 -4.45 8.96 -6.90
C ASN A 52 -4.85 10.31 -6.31
N ARG A 53 -6.09 10.72 -6.62
CA ARG A 53 -6.70 11.97 -6.16
C ARG A 53 -8.15 11.74 -5.78
N LEU A 54 -8.46 12.01 -4.51
CA LEU A 54 -9.84 12.17 -4.06
C LEU A 54 -10.29 13.61 -4.34
N THR A 55 -11.47 13.77 -4.97
CA THR A 55 -11.90 15.08 -5.49
C THR A 55 -13.04 15.69 -4.70
N LYS A 56 -13.84 14.87 -4.01
CA LYS A 56 -15.01 15.28 -3.24
C LYS A 56 -14.95 14.74 -1.81
N PRO A 57 -15.67 15.37 -0.88
CA PRO A 57 -15.88 14.78 0.45
C PRO A 57 -16.51 13.39 0.32
N ASN A 58 -15.98 12.44 1.08
CA ASN A 58 -16.41 11.02 1.08
C ASN A 58 -16.15 10.26 -0.23
N ASP A 59 -15.36 10.80 -1.18
CA ASP A 59 -14.74 9.96 -2.20
C ASP A 59 -13.81 8.93 -1.53
N ALA A 60 -13.78 7.72 -2.08
CA ALA A 60 -12.86 6.66 -1.66
C ALA A 60 -12.44 5.84 -2.88
N ASP A 61 -11.15 5.54 -2.96
CA ASP A 61 -10.59 4.62 -3.93
C ASP A 61 -10.47 3.22 -3.31
N TYR A 62 -11.00 2.23 -3.99
CA TYR A 62 -11.04 0.85 -3.52
C TYR A 62 -9.95 0.01 -4.20
N TYR A 63 -9.15 -0.65 -3.36
CA TYR A 63 -8.14 -1.61 -3.78
C TYR A 63 -8.53 -3.00 -3.29
N LEU A 64 -8.54 -3.98 -4.19
CA LEU A 64 -8.91 -5.36 -3.88
C LEU A 64 -7.66 -6.25 -3.92
N PHE A 65 -7.46 -7.01 -2.85
CA PHE A 65 -6.48 -8.10 -2.81
C PHE A 65 -7.04 -9.29 -2.03
N GLN A 66 -6.47 -10.46 -2.28
CA GLN A 66 -6.75 -11.65 -1.49
C GLN A 66 -5.68 -11.81 -0.43
N ALA A 67 -6.08 -12.03 0.82
CA ALA A 67 -5.20 -12.32 1.94
C ALA A 67 -5.72 -13.53 2.73
N GLN A 68 -4.83 -14.18 3.47
CA GLN A 68 -5.14 -15.30 4.36
C GLN A 68 -4.98 -14.86 5.82
N GLN A 69 -5.65 -15.58 6.73
CA GLN A 69 -5.45 -15.36 8.16
C GLN A 69 -3.98 -15.53 8.52
N GLY A 70 -3.42 -14.52 9.21
CA GLY A 70 -2.01 -14.48 9.58
C GLY A 70 -1.11 -13.72 8.59
N ASP A 71 -1.60 -13.34 7.41
CA ASP A 71 -0.88 -12.41 6.55
C ASP A 71 -0.76 -11.04 7.25
N LYS A 72 0.42 -10.42 7.11
CA LYS A 72 0.69 -9.07 7.63
C LYS A 72 0.52 -8.07 6.50
N ILE A 73 -0.38 -7.12 6.68
CA ILE A 73 -0.64 -6.06 5.71
C ILE A 73 0.01 -4.78 6.20
N TYR A 74 0.92 -4.24 5.40
CA TYR A 74 1.54 -2.94 5.63
C TYR A 74 1.03 -1.98 4.57
N ALA A 75 0.45 -0.87 5.01
CA ALA A 75 -0.03 0.19 4.14
C ALA A 75 0.38 1.54 4.73
N SER A 76 0.77 2.46 3.85
CA SER A 76 1.10 3.84 4.20
C SER A 76 0.37 4.76 3.25
N LEU A 77 -0.16 5.85 3.80
CA LEU A 77 -0.87 6.87 3.06
C LEU A 77 -0.09 8.18 3.18
N LEU A 78 0.31 8.73 2.05
CA LEU A 78 1.11 9.96 1.99
C LEU A 78 0.29 11.06 1.32
N VAL A 79 0.16 12.19 2.01
CA VAL A 79 -0.43 13.42 1.47
C VAL A 79 0.69 14.40 1.17
N PRO A 80 0.82 14.92 -0.07
CA PRO A 80 1.83 15.93 -0.38
C PRO A 80 1.71 17.17 0.50
N GLU A 81 2.83 17.63 1.06
CA GLU A 81 2.91 18.83 1.90
C GLU A 81 2.87 20.10 1.05
N ILE A 82 1.68 20.46 0.56
CA ILE A 82 1.43 21.69 -0.18
C ILE A 82 0.25 22.46 0.40
N ASP A 83 0.27 23.80 0.29
CA ASP A 83 -0.73 24.68 0.93
C ASP A 83 -2.17 24.29 0.61
N ARG A 84 -2.45 23.91 -0.64
CA ARG A 84 -3.78 23.50 -1.10
C ARG A 84 -4.32 22.25 -0.38
N LEU A 85 -3.44 21.40 0.18
CA LEU A 85 -3.82 20.15 0.85
C LEU A 85 -3.70 20.23 2.38
N LYS A 86 -3.49 21.42 2.97
CA LYS A 86 -3.33 21.58 4.42
C LYS A 86 -4.47 20.97 5.24
N GLY A 87 -5.71 21.07 4.75
CA GLY A 87 -6.90 20.48 5.38
C GLY A 87 -7.34 19.13 4.81
N PHE A 88 -6.60 18.58 3.84
CA PHE A 88 -6.92 17.26 3.28
C PHE A 88 -6.42 16.18 4.25
N ASN A 89 -7.35 15.41 4.81
CA ASN A 89 -7.09 14.40 5.83
C ASN A 89 -7.83 13.10 5.48
N PRO A 90 -7.30 12.30 4.54
CA PRO A 90 -7.94 11.06 4.12
C PRO A 90 -7.75 9.94 5.14
N ASP A 91 -8.80 9.17 5.42
CA ASP A 91 -8.69 7.98 6.26
C ASP A 91 -8.31 6.75 5.41
N LEU A 92 -7.63 5.78 6.03
CA LEU A 92 -7.37 4.48 5.43
C LEU A 92 -8.25 3.42 6.10
N ALA A 93 -8.96 2.61 5.31
CA ALA A 93 -9.78 1.51 5.80
C ALA A 93 -9.37 0.18 5.18
N LEU A 94 -9.18 -0.84 6.00
CA LEU A 94 -9.11 -2.23 5.58
C LEU A 94 -10.49 -2.85 5.83
N ILE A 95 -11.14 -3.33 4.78
CA ILE A 95 -12.48 -3.91 4.81
C ILE A 95 -12.44 -5.34 4.30
N GLY A 96 -13.24 -6.22 4.89
CA GLY A 96 -13.32 -7.60 4.43
C GLY A 96 -13.95 -8.57 5.43
N PRO A 97 -14.25 -9.79 4.98
CA PRO A 97 -14.85 -10.80 5.83
C PRO A 97 -13.89 -11.28 6.92
N GLY A 98 -14.44 -11.57 8.10
CA GLY A 98 -13.67 -12.10 9.24
C GLY A 98 -12.74 -11.11 9.93
N LEU A 99 -12.83 -9.82 9.61
CA LEU A 99 -12.17 -8.74 10.36
C LEU A 99 -13.02 -8.33 11.56
N ASP A 100 -12.38 -8.14 12.70
CA ASP A 100 -12.98 -7.42 13.81
C ASP A 100 -13.02 -5.91 13.49
N SER A 101 -14.13 -5.26 13.83
CA SER A 101 -14.31 -3.84 13.53
C SER A 101 -13.59 -2.94 14.55
N ASP A 102 -12.71 -2.06 14.06
CA ASP A 102 -12.06 -0.96 14.79
C ASP A 102 -12.25 0.33 13.98
N TYR A 103 -13.17 1.19 14.42
CA TYR A 103 -13.55 2.40 13.69
C TYR A 103 -12.76 3.65 14.09
N ALA A 104 -11.67 3.51 14.86
CA ALA A 104 -10.86 4.64 15.32
C ALA A 104 -11.67 5.76 15.98
N GLY A 105 -12.73 5.40 16.72
CA GLY A 105 -13.61 6.34 17.42
C GLY A 105 -14.71 6.99 16.57
N LEU A 106 -14.81 6.67 15.28
CA LEU A 106 -15.94 7.08 14.43
C LEU A 106 -17.20 6.30 14.79
N SER A 107 -18.38 6.91 14.59
CA SER A 107 -19.64 6.20 14.83
C SER A 107 -19.88 5.12 13.76
N PRO A 108 -20.44 3.95 14.13
CA PRO A 108 -20.76 2.90 13.16
C PRO A 108 -21.66 3.38 12.01
N THR A 109 -22.56 4.32 12.29
CA THR A 109 -23.46 4.92 11.29
C THR A 109 -22.73 5.79 10.27
N GLU A 110 -21.76 6.59 10.71
CA GLU A 110 -20.94 7.39 9.79
C GLU A 110 -20.06 6.50 8.92
N VAL A 111 -19.50 5.43 9.51
CA VAL A 111 -18.68 4.48 8.77
C VAL A 111 -19.53 3.75 7.72
N ALA A 112 -20.69 3.21 8.10
CA ALA A 112 -21.57 2.50 7.18
C ALA A 112 -22.11 3.39 6.04
N ALA A 113 -22.29 4.69 6.29
CA ALA A 113 -22.69 5.64 5.25
C ALA A 113 -21.57 5.94 4.23
N LYS A 114 -20.30 5.70 4.59
CA LYS A 114 -19.13 5.96 3.73
C LYS A 114 -18.59 4.70 3.08
N LEU A 115 -18.51 3.62 3.85
CA LEU A 115 -18.02 2.32 3.46
C LEU A 115 -19.25 1.44 3.28
N ASN A 116 -19.66 1.20 2.04
CA ASN A 116 -20.89 0.47 1.70
C ASN A 116 -20.83 -1.02 2.13
N PHE A 117 -20.70 -1.37 3.41
CA PHE A 117 -20.41 -2.73 3.88
C PHE A 117 -21.30 -3.82 3.28
N ARG A 118 -20.69 -4.98 3.00
CA ARG A 118 -21.43 -6.23 2.81
C ARG A 118 -21.74 -6.85 4.17
N THR A 119 -22.73 -7.73 4.22
CA THR A 119 -23.31 -8.29 5.45
C THR A 119 -22.34 -9.09 6.32
N ASP A 120 -21.22 -9.55 5.77
CA ASP A 120 -20.21 -10.39 6.40
C ASP A 120 -18.87 -9.68 6.65
N GLU A 121 -18.79 -8.38 6.37
CA GLU A 121 -17.55 -7.61 6.46
C GLU A 121 -17.41 -6.86 7.79
N GLY A 122 -16.17 -6.84 8.28
CA GLY A 122 -15.71 -5.87 9.28
C GLY A 122 -14.79 -4.84 8.66
N ALA A 123 -14.39 -3.84 9.46
CA ALA A 123 -13.40 -2.86 9.05
C ALA A 123 -12.48 -2.35 10.15
N ILE A 124 -11.21 -2.19 9.78
CA ILE A 124 -10.21 -1.50 10.59
C ILE A 124 -9.90 -0.16 9.90
N ILE A 125 -10.14 0.93 10.61
CA ILE A 125 -9.92 2.29 10.12
C ILE A 125 -8.71 2.88 10.84
N LYS A 126 -7.86 3.57 10.09
CA LYS A 126 -6.80 4.42 10.63
C LYS A 126 -7.01 5.83 10.09
N GLN A 127 -7.29 6.75 11.01
CA GLN A 127 -7.37 8.15 10.69
C GLN A 127 -5.99 8.68 10.34
N TYR A 128 -5.89 9.45 9.28
CA TYR A 128 -4.62 10.10 8.96
C TYR A 128 -4.31 11.13 10.05
N SER A 129 -3.13 10.96 10.64
CA SER A 129 -2.58 11.85 11.63
C SER A 129 -1.26 12.35 11.08
N LYS A 130 -1.10 13.67 11.02
CA LYS A 130 0.19 14.32 10.73
C LYS A 130 1.22 14.12 11.85
N SER A 131 1.05 13.12 12.71
CA SER A 131 2.04 12.68 13.69
C SER A 131 3.31 12.34 12.95
N THR A 132 4.24 13.31 12.92
CA THR A 132 5.61 13.27 12.42
C THR A 132 5.96 11.94 11.76
N SER A 133 5.35 11.68 10.59
CA SER A 133 5.94 10.76 9.66
C SER A 133 7.25 11.46 9.35
N ALA A 134 8.33 11.01 9.99
CA ALA A 134 9.69 11.34 9.62
C ALA A 134 9.66 11.40 8.10
N VAL A 135 10.02 12.55 7.52
CA VAL A 135 9.99 12.77 6.06
C VAL A 135 10.59 11.54 5.42
N PHE A 136 9.75 10.61 4.99
CA PHE A 136 10.18 9.29 4.57
C PHE A 136 10.32 9.40 3.07
N PHE A 137 11.38 10.09 2.70
CA PHE A 137 11.98 9.88 1.41
C PHE A 137 12.69 8.53 1.48
N GLU A 138 12.00 7.48 1.05
CA GLU A 138 12.73 6.32 0.53
C GLU A 138 12.85 6.46 -0.98
N PRO A 139 14.01 6.93 -1.50
CA PRO A 139 14.40 6.61 -2.86
C PRO A 139 14.89 5.16 -2.92
N PHE A 140 14.07 4.21 -2.43
CA PHE A 140 14.33 2.76 -2.32
C PHE A 140 15.25 2.35 -1.15
N LEU A 141 14.69 1.78 -0.08
CA LEU A 141 15.46 1.11 0.98
C LEU A 141 14.99 -0.34 1.14
N LEU A 142 15.93 -1.24 0.87
CA LEU A 142 15.75 -2.69 0.85
C LEU A 142 15.79 -3.22 2.30
N PHE A 143 14.67 -3.68 2.85
CA PHE A 143 14.71 -4.57 4.00
C PHE A 143 14.78 -6.02 3.50
N LEU A 144 16.00 -6.57 3.46
CA LEU A 144 16.18 -8.02 3.50
C LEU A 144 15.75 -8.48 4.90
N ASN A 145 14.64 -9.20 4.99
CA ASN A 145 14.39 -10.01 6.18
C ASN A 145 15.39 -11.18 6.14
N SER A 146 16.30 -11.17 7.12
CA SER A 146 17.10 -12.31 7.58
C SER A 146 16.23 -13.36 8.24
#